data_AF-A0A087S065-F1
#
_entry.id   AF-A0A087S065-F1
#
_cell.length_a   1.000
_cell.length_b   1.000
_cell.length_c   1.000
_cell.angle_alpha   90.00
_cell.angle_beta   90.00
_cell.angle_gamma   90.00
#
_symmetry.space_group_name_H-M   'P 1'
#
loop_
_entity.id
_entity.type
_entity.pdbx_description
1 polymer ?
#
loop_
_entity_poly.entity_id
_entity_poly.type
_entity_poly.pdbx_seq_one_letter_code
_entity_poly.pdbx_strand_id
1 'polypeptide(L)'
;MPINKDKIAKRQEIKEHNPDFERPESWRYVRLQTGWRKPKGIDHHQRKQWSRGRPGLVKVGFGGPKEARGLHPSGFTDNLVYNLDDLAKLDPKKDGIRLGHSVGTRKRKEIVTKAVEQKFKIFNARVSASGSKS
;
A
#
# COMPACT_ATOMS: atom_id res chain seq x y z
N MET A 1 8.64 -6.07 -17.18
CA MET A 1 7.57 -6.97 -16.66
C MET A 1 7.68 -7.02 -15.13
N PRO A 2 6.57 -7.19 -14.38
CA PRO A 2 6.61 -7.22 -12.92
C PRO A 2 7.33 -8.49 -12.41
N ILE A 3 8.21 -8.33 -11.42
CA ILE A 3 9.17 -9.36 -10.95
C ILE A 3 8.49 -10.51 -10.16
N ASN A 4 7.19 -10.39 -9.83
CA ASN A 4 6.43 -11.38 -9.06
C ASN A 4 4.97 -11.49 -9.55
N LYS A 5 4.75 -11.63 -10.86
CA LYS A 5 3.41 -11.54 -11.47
C LYS A 5 2.41 -12.53 -10.84
N ASP A 6 2.81 -13.78 -10.65
CA ASP A 6 1.91 -14.84 -10.18
C ASP A 6 1.46 -14.61 -8.73
N LYS A 7 2.38 -14.12 -7.88
CA LYS A 7 2.06 -13.78 -6.47
C LYS A 7 1.05 -12.64 -6.38
N ILE A 8 1.20 -11.64 -7.25
CA ILE A 8 0.29 -10.49 -7.29
C ILE A 8 -1.08 -10.90 -7.81
N ALA A 9 -1.13 -11.75 -8.84
CA ALA A 9 -2.37 -12.26 -9.40
C ALA A 9 -3.19 -13.01 -8.33
N LYS A 10 -2.57 -13.93 -7.59
CA LYS A 10 -3.22 -14.65 -6.46
C LYS A 10 -3.76 -13.70 -5.39
N ARG A 11 -3.02 -12.62 -5.09
CA ARG A 11 -3.48 -11.60 -4.13
C ARG A 11 -4.67 -10.82 -4.67
N GLN A 12 -4.66 -10.48 -5.96
CA GLN A 12 -5.73 -9.73 -6.60
C GLN A 12 -7.02 -10.56 -6.64
N GLU A 13 -6.94 -11.84 -7.00
CA GLU A 13 -8.05 -12.78 -6.99
C GLU A 13 -8.73 -12.83 -5.61
N ILE A 14 -7.95 -13.02 -4.54
CA ILE A 14 -8.51 -13.02 -3.17
C ILE A 14 -9.11 -11.66 -2.81
N LYS A 15 -8.45 -10.56 -3.19
CA LYS A 15 -8.92 -9.20 -2.88
C LYS A 15 -10.24 -8.87 -3.58
N GLU A 16 -10.46 -9.37 -4.79
CA GLU A 16 -11.68 -9.14 -5.57
C GLU A 16 -12.93 -9.73 -4.91
N HIS A 17 -12.76 -10.83 -4.17
CA HIS A 17 -13.85 -11.45 -3.41
C HIS A 17 -14.08 -10.81 -2.03
N ASN A 18 -13.14 -9.99 -1.56
CA ASN A 18 -13.24 -9.34 -0.26
C ASN A 18 -14.11 -8.09 -0.35
N PRO A 19 -15.06 -7.88 0.59
CA PRO A 19 -15.81 -6.64 0.66
C PRO A 19 -14.94 -5.48 1.15
N ASP A 20 -15.34 -4.26 0.83
CA ASP A 20 -14.77 -3.07 1.45
C ASP A 20 -15.18 -2.98 2.92
N PHE A 21 -14.19 -2.91 3.79
CA PHE A 21 -14.40 -2.89 5.24
C PHE A 21 -14.62 -1.45 5.74
N GLU A 22 -15.86 -1.00 5.67
CA GLU A 22 -16.28 0.32 6.13
C GLU A 22 -16.96 0.28 7.49
N ARG A 23 -16.83 1.37 8.25
CA ARG A 23 -17.56 1.54 9.50
C ARG A 23 -19.07 1.54 9.25
N PRO A 24 -19.88 0.81 10.03
CA PRO A 24 -21.33 0.89 9.90
C PRO A 24 -21.83 2.35 10.02
N GLU A 25 -22.70 2.73 9.09
CA GLU A 25 -23.35 4.04 8.98
C GLU A 25 -22.42 5.24 8.72
N SER A 26 -21.16 5.02 8.30
CA SER A 26 -20.26 6.11 7.87
C SER A 26 -20.84 6.93 6.72
N TRP A 27 -21.57 6.29 5.81
CA TRP A 27 -22.25 6.95 4.69
C TRP A 27 -23.42 7.84 5.13
N ARG A 28 -23.97 7.63 6.33
CA ARG A 28 -25.14 8.38 6.84
C ARG A 28 -24.74 9.63 7.62
N TYR A 29 -23.60 9.62 8.31
CA TYR A 29 -23.20 10.67 9.23
C TYR A 29 -21.76 11.14 8.98
N VAL A 30 -21.57 12.42 8.64
CA VAL A 30 -20.24 13.02 8.41
C VAL A 30 -19.30 12.89 9.62
N ARG A 31 -19.84 12.91 10.84
CA ARG A 31 -19.06 12.71 12.08
C ARG A 31 -18.42 11.31 12.18
N LEU A 32 -18.92 10.33 11.42
CA LEU A 32 -18.41 8.97 11.40
C LEU A 32 -17.40 8.82 10.27
N GLN A 33 -16.13 8.70 10.64
CA GLN A 33 -15.05 8.37 9.69
C GLN A 33 -15.26 6.98 9.06
N THR A 34 -14.78 6.81 7.82
CA THR A 34 -14.90 5.58 7.02
C THR A 34 -14.06 4.41 7.56
N GLY A 35 -13.03 4.70 8.36
CA GLY A 35 -12.16 3.67 8.95
C GLY A 35 -12.92 2.66 9.81
N TRP A 36 -12.69 1.36 9.56
CA TRP A 36 -13.35 0.25 10.24
C TRP A 36 -13.31 0.37 11.77
N ARG A 37 -14.47 0.17 12.41
CA ARG A 37 -14.60 0.00 13.87
C ARG A 37 -15.52 -1.17 14.15
N LYS A 38 -15.08 -2.08 15.04
CA LYS A 38 -15.89 -3.23 15.46
C LYS A 38 -17.19 -2.74 16.13
N PRO A 39 -18.38 -3.12 15.62
CA PRO A 39 -19.64 -2.75 16.25
C PRO A 39 -19.80 -3.46 17.59
N LYS A 40 -20.18 -2.69 18.62
CA LYS A 40 -20.31 -3.17 20.01
C LYS A 40 -21.74 -3.18 20.54
N GLY A 41 -22.67 -2.50 19.88
CA GLY A 41 -24.06 -2.35 20.35
C GLY A 41 -24.79 -3.69 20.47
N ILE A 42 -25.61 -3.83 21.50
CA ILE A 42 -26.34 -5.07 21.82
C ILE A 42 -27.23 -5.46 20.64
N ASP A 43 -27.95 -4.52 20.04
CA ASP A 43 -28.87 -4.80 18.92
C ASP A 43 -28.29 -4.57 17.54
N HIS A 44 -26.97 -4.38 17.43
CA HIS A 44 -26.36 -4.12 16.14
C HIS A 44 -26.39 -5.36 15.24
N HIS A 45 -27.16 -5.33 14.15
CA HIS A 45 -27.36 -6.48 13.26
C HIS A 45 -26.05 -6.99 12.63
N GLN A 46 -25.13 -6.09 12.27
CA GLN A 46 -23.80 -6.48 11.77
C GLN A 46 -22.98 -7.24 12.84
N ARG A 47 -23.16 -6.92 14.14
CA ARG A 47 -22.48 -7.64 15.23
C ARG A 47 -23.06 -9.03 15.38
N LYS A 48 -24.40 -9.14 15.34
CA LYS A 48 -25.14 -10.41 15.41
C LYS A 48 -24.98 -11.27 14.15
N GLN A 49 -24.45 -10.72 13.05
CA GLN A 49 -24.36 -11.40 11.73
C GLN A 49 -25.71 -11.95 11.24
N TRP A 50 -26.82 -11.36 11.71
CA TRP A 50 -28.18 -11.88 11.51
C TRP A 50 -28.78 -11.49 10.15
N SER A 51 -28.42 -10.31 9.64
CA SER A 51 -29.10 -9.70 8.50
C SER A 51 -28.43 -10.04 7.18
N ARG A 52 -29.22 -10.61 6.25
CA ARG A 52 -28.93 -10.55 4.82
C ARG A 52 -28.89 -9.07 4.40
N GLY A 53 -27.83 -8.68 3.69
CA GLY A 53 -27.63 -7.30 3.19
C GLY A 53 -26.75 -6.38 4.06
N ARG A 54 -26.28 -6.82 5.23
CA ARG A 54 -25.26 -6.06 5.98
C ARG A 54 -23.85 -6.58 5.65
N PRO A 55 -22.84 -5.69 5.49
CA PRO A 55 -21.47 -6.13 5.23
C PRO A 55 -20.93 -7.04 6.33
N GLY A 56 -20.06 -7.98 5.98
CA GLY A 56 -19.42 -8.88 6.94
C GLY A 56 -18.58 -8.13 7.99
N LEU A 57 -18.30 -8.79 9.11
CA LEU A 57 -17.27 -8.34 10.05
C LEU A 57 -15.89 -8.66 9.49
N VAL A 58 -14.89 -7.81 9.76
CA VAL A 58 -13.49 -8.15 9.52
C VAL A 58 -13.11 -9.40 10.31
N LYS A 59 -12.51 -10.38 9.63
CA LYS A 59 -12.04 -11.68 10.15
C LYS A 59 -10.62 -11.97 9.65
N VAL A 60 -9.90 -12.85 10.35
CA VAL A 60 -8.53 -13.27 9.96
C VAL A 60 -8.51 -13.95 8.58
N GLY A 61 -9.60 -14.63 8.20
CA GLY A 61 -9.72 -15.34 6.91
C GLY A 61 -9.65 -14.46 5.66
N PHE A 62 -9.84 -13.14 5.76
CA PHE A 62 -9.71 -12.23 4.62
C PHE A 62 -8.26 -11.87 4.28
N GLY A 63 -7.29 -12.32 5.09
CA GLY A 63 -5.88 -12.06 4.86
C GLY A 63 -5.37 -12.74 3.59
N GLY A 64 -4.86 -11.95 2.63
CA GLY A 64 -4.24 -12.49 1.42
C GLY A 64 -2.93 -13.26 1.66
N PRO A 65 -2.36 -13.86 0.60
CA PRO A 65 -1.18 -14.75 0.69
C PRO A 65 0.00 -14.05 1.36
N LYS A 66 0.69 -14.74 2.27
CA LYS A 66 1.82 -14.16 3.03
C LYS A 66 2.93 -13.66 2.11
N GLU A 67 3.24 -14.40 1.04
CA GLU A 67 4.29 -14.06 0.08
C GLU A 67 4.02 -12.80 -0.74
N ALA A 68 2.75 -12.47 -0.97
CA ALA A 68 2.33 -11.31 -1.77
C ALA A 68 2.00 -10.08 -0.91
N ARG A 69 2.00 -10.25 0.41
CA ARG A 69 1.64 -9.21 1.36
C ARG A 69 2.73 -8.14 1.40
N GLY A 70 2.34 -6.88 1.29
CA GLY A 70 3.28 -5.75 1.29
C GLY A 70 3.98 -5.47 -0.06
N LEU A 71 3.79 -6.30 -1.08
CA LEU A 71 4.34 -6.03 -2.41
C LEU A 71 3.59 -4.90 -3.13
N HIS A 72 4.33 -4.02 -3.80
CA HIS A 72 3.79 -3.05 -4.75
C HIS A 72 3.16 -3.78 -5.95
N PRO A 73 2.16 -3.21 -6.66
CA PRO A 73 1.62 -3.79 -7.89
C PRO A 73 2.67 -4.08 -8.97
N SER A 74 3.82 -3.40 -8.93
CA SER A 74 4.96 -3.69 -9.81
C SER A 74 5.77 -4.94 -9.42
N GLY A 75 5.50 -5.53 -8.25
CA GLY A 75 6.14 -6.75 -7.75
C GLY A 75 7.38 -6.54 -6.87
N PHE A 76 7.75 -5.29 -6.61
CA PHE A 76 8.81 -4.90 -5.69
C PHE A 76 8.27 -4.68 -4.27
N THR A 77 9.13 -4.69 -3.26
CA THR A 77 8.82 -4.12 -1.94
C THR A 77 8.74 -2.59 -2.04
N ASP A 78 8.14 -1.96 -1.03
CA ASP A 78 7.93 -0.51 -0.98
C ASP A 78 8.69 0.09 0.20
N ASN A 79 9.93 0.50 -0.06
CA ASN A 79 10.85 0.96 0.97
C ASN A 79 10.96 2.49 0.98
N LEU A 80 10.82 3.07 2.16
CA LEU A 80 10.88 4.51 2.36
C LEU A 80 12.35 4.95 2.56
N VAL A 81 12.83 5.85 1.72
CA VAL A 81 14.23 6.31 1.69
C VAL A 81 14.30 7.81 2.00
N TYR A 82 15.17 8.19 2.92
CA TYR A 82 15.38 9.58 3.31
C TYR A 82 16.79 10.10 2.98
N ASN A 83 17.77 9.21 2.94
CA ASN A 83 19.18 9.52 2.72
C ASN A 83 19.85 8.46 1.81
N LEU A 84 21.15 8.61 1.57
CA LEU A 84 21.92 7.70 0.73
C LEU A 84 22.31 6.39 1.45
N ASP A 85 22.36 6.38 2.79
CA ASP A 85 22.68 5.20 3.57
C ASP A 85 21.51 4.20 3.59
N ASP A 86 20.28 4.72 3.58
CA ASP A 86 19.05 3.95 3.41
C ASP A 86 19.03 3.28 2.03
N LEU A 87 19.52 3.98 1.00
CA LEU A 87 19.62 3.46 -0.36
C LEU A 87 20.62 2.30 -0.45
N ALA A 88 21.76 2.40 0.23
CA ALA A 88 22.83 1.41 0.19
C ALA A 88 22.43 0.04 0.79
N LYS A 89 21.40 -0.01 1.63
CA LYS A 89 20.91 -1.24 2.28
C LYS A 89 19.96 -2.07 1.40
N LEU A 90 19.54 -1.53 0.24
CA LEU A 90 18.49 -2.12 -0.59
C LEU A 90 19.07 -2.91 -1.77
N ASP A 91 18.32 -3.90 -2.26
CA ASP A 91 18.66 -4.68 -3.46
C ASP A 91 17.81 -4.24 -4.67
N PRO A 92 18.40 -3.73 -5.76
CA PRO A 92 17.68 -3.26 -6.95
C PRO A 92 16.74 -4.30 -7.59
N LYS A 93 16.99 -5.60 -7.39
CA LYS A 93 16.18 -6.67 -7.98
C LYS A 93 14.87 -6.92 -7.23
N LYS A 94 14.83 -6.63 -5.93
CA LYS A 94 13.70 -6.96 -5.05
C LYS A 94 13.00 -5.72 -4.52
N ASP A 95 13.76 -4.65 -4.32
CA ASP A 95 13.31 -3.47 -3.59
C ASP A 95 12.97 -2.31 -4.52
N GLY A 96 11.84 -1.68 -4.23
CA GLY A 96 11.39 -0.45 -4.85
C GLY A 96 11.55 0.71 -3.89
N ILE A 97 11.89 1.89 -4.43
CA ILE A 97 12.17 3.07 -3.64
C ILE A 97 10.98 4.02 -3.66
N ARG A 98 10.54 4.44 -2.47
CA ARG A 98 9.72 5.62 -2.27
C ARG A 98 10.51 6.65 -1.47
N LEU A 99 10.65 7.85 -2.02
CA LEU A 99 11.29 8.96 -1.31
C LEU A 99 10.33 9.52 -0.26
N GLY A 100 10.80 9.64 0.99
CA GLY A 100 10.04 10.24 2.08
C GLY A 100 9.54 11.64 1.72
N HIS A 101 8.33 12.02 2.15
CA HIS A 101 7.74 13.31 1.76
C HIS A 101 8.58 14.51 2.22
N SER A 102 9.23 14.40 3.39
CA SER A 102 10.05 15.44 4.03
C SER A 102 11.41 15.67 3.37
N VAL A 103 11.84 14.83 2.44
CA VAL A 103 13.14 15.02 1.76
C VAL A 103 13.05 16.23 0.82
N GLY A 104 13.89 17.24 1.05
CA GLY A 104 13.96 18.43 0.22
C GLY A 104 14.54 18.16 -1.18
N THR A 105 14.29 19.08 -2.11
CA THR A 105 14.65 18.92 -3.54
C THR A 105 16.14 18.66 -3.78
N ARG A 106 17.04 19.30 -3.02
CA ARG A 106 18.50 19.10 -3.14
C ARG A 106 18.88 17.64 -2.90
N LYS A 107 18.51 17.09 -1.74
CA LYS A 107 18.75 15.69 -1.38
C LYS A 107 18.04 14.71 -2.32
N ARG A 108 16.82 15.05 -2.77
CA ARG A 108 16.10 14.21 -3.76
C ARG A 108 16.90 14.05 -5.05
N LYS A 109 17.51 15.11 -5.58
CA LYS A 109 18.34 15.01 -6.79
C LYS A 109 19.49 14.04 -6.59
N GLU A 110 20.23 14.17 -5.49
CA GLU A 110 21.36 13.30 -5.15
C GLU A 110 20.94 11.83 -5.04
N ILE A 111 19.83 11.55 -4.33
CA ILE A 111 19.31 10.18 -4.17
C ILE A 111 18.84 9.62 -5.52
N VAL A 112 18.14 10.41 -6.33
CA VAL A 112 17.64 9.96 -7.64
C VAL A 112 18.79 9.63 -8.58
N THR A 113 19.83 10.46 -8.66
CA THR A 113 20.99 10.19 -9.52
C THR A 113 21.63 8.85 -9.16
N LYS A 114 21.94 8.63 -7.87
CA LYS A 114 22.52 7.35 -7.43
C LYS A 114 21.58 6.17 -7.62
N ALA A 115 20.29 6.35 -7.39
CA ALA A 115 19.29 5.30 -7.57
C ALA A 115 19.16 4.88 -9.05
N VAL A 116 19.27 5.83 -9.99
CA VAL A 116 19.27 5.53 -11.44
C VAL A 116 20.56 4.80 -11.84
N GLU A 117 21.72 5.23 -11.34
CA GLU A 117 23.01 4.54 -11.57
C GLU A 117 22.95 3.07 -11.10
N GLN A 118 22.37 2.84 -9.91
CA GLN A 118 22.19 1.52 -9.32
C GLN A 118 20.98 0.75 -9.88
N LYS A 119 20.26 1.33 -10.86
CA LYS A 119 19.10 0.73 -11.56
C LYS A 119 17.90 0.39 -10.67
N PHE A 120 17.68 1.14 -9.59
CA PHE A 120 16.48 1.00 -8.77
C PHE A 120 15.22 1.51 -9.47
N LYS A 121 14.08 0.90 -9.13
CA LYS A 121 12.77 1.42 -9.50
C LYS A 121 12.30 2.44 -8.45
N ILE A 122 12.10 3.68 -8.88
CA ILE A 122 11.57 4.76 -8.03
C ILE A 122 10.06 4.93 -8.30
N PHE A 123 9.23 4.96 -7.25
CA PHE A 123 7.77 5.07 -7.38
C PHE A 123 7.26 6.51 -7.44
N ASN A 124 7.96 7.45 -6.79
CA ASN A 124 7.52 8.85 -6.67
C ASN A 124 8.62 9.83 -7.12
N ALA A 125 9.20 9.59 -8.29
CA ALA A 125 10.18 10.48 -8.90
C ALA A 125 9.51 11.79 -9.34
N ARG A 126 9.43 12.77 -8.43
CA ARG A 126 8.98 14.15 -8.72
C ARG A 126 10.09 15.04 -9.28
N VAL A 127 11.32 14.54 -9.30
CA VAL A 127 12.51 15.28 -9.70
C VAL A 127 13.30 14.37 -10.63
N SER A 128 13.58 14.84 -11.84
CA SER A 128 14.45 14.16 -12.80
C SER A 128 15.91 14.58 -12.59
N ALA A 129 16.84 13.71 -12.98
CA ALA A 129 18.28 14.02 -12.96
C ALA A 129 18.62 15.18 -13.90
N SER A 130 17.84 15.38 -14.97
CA SER A 130 18.02 16.42 -15.99
C SER A 130 17.26 17.73 -15.72
N GLY A 131 16.61 17.88 -14.56
CA GLY A 131 15.94 19.14 -14.20
C GLY A 131 14.69 19.47 -15.00
N SER A 132 14.14 18.54 -15.79
CA SER A 132 12.79 18.69 -16.32
C SER A 132 11.77 18.44 -15.21
N LYS A 133 10.85 19.40 -15.03
CA LYS A 133 9.62 19.14 -14.28
C LYS A 133 8.90 17.99 -14.98
N SER A 134 8.59 16.94 -14.23
CA SER A 134 7.60 15.92 -14.61
C SER A 134 6.23 16.56 -14.78
#